data_AF-A0A1Y2IBH1-F1
#
_entry.id   AF-A0A1Y2IBH1-F1
#
_cell.length_a   1.000
_cell.length_b   1.000
_cell.length_c   1.000
_cell.angle_alpha   90.00
_cell.angle_beta   90.00
_cell.angle_gamma   90.00
#
_symmetry.space_group_name_H-M   'P 1'
#
loop_
_entity.id
_entity.type
_entity.pdbx_description
1 polymer ?
#
loop_
_entity_poly.entity_id
_entity_poly.type
_entity_poly.pdbx_seq_one_letter_code
_entity_poly.pdbx_strand_id
1 'polypeptide(L)' 'MQSPGSVIIEIDETFPEFKRLLGAHKWSEFLVDPGDEAAFVSKIFYCTWNSDRDVQKNGWKRIDVQDKWFKSKA' A
#
# COMPACT_ATOMS: atom_id res chain seq x y z
N MET A 1 -21.44 2.26 -1.31
CA MET A 1 -20.33 3.11 -0.83
C MET A 1 -19.12 2.79 -1.68
N GLN A 2 -18.61 3.77 -2.44
CA GLN A 2 -17.32 3.63 -3.12
C GLN A 2 -16.21 3.67 -2.07
N SER A 3 -15.23 2.76 -2.21
CA SER A 3 -13.98 2.87 -1.46
C SER A 3 -13.29 4.18 -1.87
N PRO A 4 -12.70 4.96 -0.93
CA PRO A 4 -12.01 6.21 -1.24
C PRO A 4 -10.74 6.04 -2.09
N GLY A 5 -10.44 4.83 -2.59
CA GLY A 5 -9.25 4.56 -3.40
C GLY A 5 -7.95 4.53 -2.59
N SER A 6 -8.06 4.39 -1.26
CA SER A 6 -6.94 4.43 -0.32
C SER A 6 -6.85 3.15 0.49
N VAL A 7 -5.62 2.76 0.83
CA VAL A 7 -5.30 1.68 1.76
C VAL A 7 -4.27 2.18 2.75
N ILE A 8 -4.27 1.61 3.96
CA ILE A 8 -3.23 1.80 4.96
C ILE A 8 -2.41 0.51 4.99
N ILE A 9 -1.09 0.63 4.90
CA ILE A 9 -0.16 -0.50 4.94
C ILE A 9 0.75 -0.30 6.13
N GLU A 10 0.79 -1.29 7.02
CA GLU A 10 1.76 -1.35 8.12
C GLU A 10 3.04 -1.98 7.59
N ILE A 11 4.17 -1.32 7.86
CA ILE A 11 5.50 -1.77 7.43
C ILE A 11 6.37 -1.85 8.68
N ASP A 12 7.19 -2.89 8.76
CA ASP A 12 8.14 -3.06 9.84
C ASP A 12 9.13 -1.87 9.87
N GLU A 13 9.36 -1.28 11.05
CA GLU A 13 10.24 -0.13 11.23
C GLU A 13 11.69 -0.41 10.84
N THR A 14 12.10 -1.68 10.84
CA THR A 14 13.43 -2.13 10.43
C THR A 14 13.62 -2.14 8.92
N PHE A 15 12.55 -1.93 8.12
CA PHE A 15 12.64 -1.88 6.67
C PHE A 15 13.49 -0.69 6.20
N PRO A 16 14.70 -0.92 5.66
CA PRO A 16 15.68 0.13 5.44
C PRO A 16 15.29 1.14 4.34
N GLU A 17 14.37 0.73 3.45
CA GLU A 17 13.99 1.49 2.26
C GLU A 17 12.64 2.20 2.40
N PHE A 18 12.11 2.32 3.63
CA PHE A 18 10.81 2.94 3.89
C PHE A 18 10.65 4.31 3.18
N LYS A 19 11.68 5.15 3.23
CA LYS A 19 11.65 6.48 2.59
C LYS A 19 11.50 6.43 1.07
N ARG A 20 11.95 5.37 0.40
CA ARG A 20 11.80 5.17 -1.05
C ARG A 20 10.35 4.89 -1.45
N LEU A 21 9.51 4.45 -0.51
CA LEU A 21 8.10 4.19 -0.78
C LEU A 21 7.31 5.49 -0.90
N LEU A 22 7.76 6.60 -0.34
CA LEU A 22 6.99 7.84 -0.34
C LEU A 22 6.98 8.50 -1.72
N GLY A 23 5.91 9.25 -2.00
CA GLY A 23 5.76 10.01 -3.24
C GLY A 23 4.91 9.30 -4.29
N ALA A 24 5.08 9.70 -5.54
CA ALA A 24 4.27 9.23 -6.66
C ALA A 24 4.93 8.03 -7.36
N HIS A 25 4.13 7.02 -7.66
CA HIS A 25 4.52 5.80 -8.36
C HIS A 25 3.64 5.65 -9.59
N LYS A 26 4.24 5.78 -10.78
CA LYS A 26 3.50 5.60 -12.03
C LYS A 26 3.35 4.12 -12.32
N TRP A 27 2.14 3.70 -12.69
CA TRP A 27 1.86 2.29 -12.92
C TRP A 27 2.68 1.73 -14.09
N SER A 28 3.00 2.58 -15.06
CA SER A 28 3.92 2.27 -16.16
C SER A 28 5.35 1.93 -15.77
N GLU A 29 5.79 2.23 -14.54
CA GLU A 29 7.15 1.96 -14.09
C GLU A 29 7.31 0.55 -13.48
N PHE A 30 6.22 -0.10 -13.07
CA PHE A 30 6.30 -1.38 -12.35
C PHE A 30 5.30 -2.46 -12.78
N LEU A 31 4.21 -2.11 -13.46
CA LEU A 31 3.32 -3.12 -14.05
C LEU A 31 3.92 -3.68 -15.34
N VAL A 32 3.69 -4.98 -15.55
CA VAL A 32 4.05 -5.65 -16.81
C VAL A 32 2.89 -5.47 -17.78
N ASP A 33 3.17 -4.86 -18.94
CA ASP A 33 2.19 -4.56 -20.00
C ASP A 33 0.93 -3.82 -19.49
N PRO A 34 1.08 -2.59 -18.98
CA PRO A 34 -0.01 -1.86 -18.30
C PRO A 34 -1.15 -1.40 -19.22
N GLY A 35 -1.00 -1.40 -20.55
CA GLY A 35 -2.01 -0.87 -21.46
C GLY A 35 -2.48 0.55 -21.09
N ASP A 36 -3.80 0.74 -20.99
CA ASP A 36 -4.42 2.01 -20.59
C ASP A 36 -4.09 2.41 -19.14
N GLU A 37 -3.71 1.46 -18.29
CA GLU A 37 -3.38 1.71 -16.89
C GLU A 37 -2.04 2.45 -16.73
N ALA A 38 -1.25 2.54 -17.80
CA ALA A 38 0.03 3.25 -17.83
C ALA A 38 -0.10 4.74 -17.42
N ALA A 39 -1.29 5.32 -17.62
CA ALA A 39 -1.60 6.70 -17.26
C ALA A 39 -1.86 6.89 -15.75
N PHE A 40 -2.09 5.81 -14.99
CA PHE A 40 -2.40 5.89 -13.58
C PHE A 40 -1.17 6.07 -12.70
N VAL A 41 -1.40 6.73 -11.57
CA VAL A 41 -0.37 7.05 -10.58
C VAL A 41 -0.97 6.82 -9.19
N SER A 42 -0.28 6.03 -8.37
CA SER A 42 -0.56 5.91 -6.94
C SER A 42 0.40 6.81 -6.16
N LYS A 43 -0.05 7.35 -5.03
CA LYS A 43 0.80 8.19 -4.17
C LYS A 43 0.80 7.63 -2.75
N ILE A 44 1.98 7.55 -2.16
CA ILE A 44 2.18 7.05 -0.81
C ILE A 44 2.61 8.21 0.09
N PHE A 45 1.96 8.32 1.23
CA PHE A 45 2.18 9.35 2.24
C PHE A 45 2.33 8.71 3.62
N TYR A 46 2.86 9.47 4.58
CA TYR A 46 2.79 9.08 5.97
C TYR A 46 1.34 8.96 6.43
N CYS A 47 1.06 7.88 7.15
CA CYS A 47 -0.17 7.77 7.92
C CYS A 47 -0.11 8.73 9.12
N THR A 48 -1.20 9.42 9.40
CA THR A 48 -1.32 10.32 10.57
C THR A 48 -1.95 9.66 11.78
N TRP A 49 -2.43 8.41 11.64
CA TRP A 49 -2.90 7.61 12.75
C TRP A 49 -1.72 7.04 13.53
N ASN A 50 -1.80 7.11 14.86
CA ASN A 50 -0.69 6.70 15.73
C ASN A 50 -0.77 5.23 16.15
N SER A 51 -1.90 4.56 15.92
CA SER A 51 -2.09 3.15 16.28
C SER A 51 -3.08 2.44 15.36
N ASP A 52 -2.91 1.13 15.23
CA ASP A 52 -3.82 0.22 14.53
C ASP A 52 -5.24 0.27 15.12
N ARG A 53 -5.35 0.47 16.44
CA ARG A 53 -6.60 0.60 17.18
C ARG A 53 -7.37 1.85 16.77
N ASP A 54 -6.68 2.97 16.56
CA ASP A 54 -7.32 4.21 16.12
C ASP A 54 -7.85 4.06 14.69
N VAL A 55 -7.09 3.42 13.80
CA VAL A 55 -7.51 3.10 12.44
C VAL A 55 -8.81 2.26 12.45
N GLN A 56 -8.84 1.17 13.23
CA GLN A 56 -10.00 0.28 13.32
C GLN A 56 -11.24 0.98 13.91
N LYS A 57 -11.07 1.79 14.96
CA LYS A 57 -12.18 2.57 15.55
C LYS A 57 -12.83 3.54 14.55
N ASN A 58 -12.07 4.02 13.58
CA ASN A 58 -12.55 4.91 12.52
C ASN A 58 -13.11 4.15 11.31
N GLY A 59 -13.45 2.86 11.48
CA GLY A 59 -14.20 2.07 10.50
C GLY A 59 -13.36 1.39 9.43
N TRP A 60 -12.03 1.39 9.55
CA TRP A 60 -11.16 0.67 8.63
C TRP A 60 -11.14 -0.82 8.95
N LYS A 61 -11.26 -1.65 7.90
CA LYS A 61 -11.13 -3.10 8.03
C LYS A 61 -9.66 -3.49 8.01
N ARG A 62 -9.18 -4.10 9.11
CA ARG A 62 -7.86 -4.73 9.17
C ARG A 62 -7.88 -6.08 8.46
N ILE A 63 -6.86 -6.35 7.65
CA ILE A 63 -6.60 -7.64 7.03
C ILE A 63 -5.12 -7.94 7.21
N ASP A 64 -4.79 -8.98 7.99
CA ASP A 64 -3.40 -9.37 8.18
C ASP A 64 -2.85 -10.01 6.89
N VAL A 65 -1.63 -9.61 6.52
CA VAL A 65 -0.91 -10.18 5.38
C VAL A 65 -0.55 -11.63 5.70
N GLN A 66 -0.87 -12.54 4.79
CA GLN A 66 -0.60 -13.97 4.97
C GLN A 66 0.53 -14.40 4.05
N ASP A 67 1.52 -15.13 4.57
CA ASP A 67 2.66 -15.64 3.80
C ASP A 67 2.22 -16.38 2.53
N LYS A 68 1.11 -17.12 2.62
CA LYS A 68 0.53 -17.89 1.51
C LYS A 68 0.09 -17.05 0.31
N TRP A 69 0.01 -15.72 0.45
CA TRP A 69 -0.33 -14.82 -0.66
C TRP A 69 0.86 -14.54 -1.57
N PHE A 70 2.09 -14.73 -1.07
CA PHE A 70 3.28 -14.53 -1.87
C PHE A 70 3.66 -15.83 -2.57
N LYS A 71 4.01 -15.73 -3.84
CA LYS A 71 4.64 -16.85 -4.55
C LYS A 71 6.00 -17.08 -3.91
N SER A 72 6.26 -18.30 -3.44
CA SER A 72 7.62 -18.69 -3.08
C SER A 72 8.52 -18.43 -4.28
N LYS A 73 9.62 -17.68 -4.10
CA LYS A 73 10.65 -17.62 -5.14
C LYS A 73 11.19 -19.05 -5.32
N ALA A 74 10.94 -19.63 -6.49
CA ALA A 74 11.68 -20.79 -6.97
C ALA A 74 13.11 -20.37 -7.32
#